data_AF-A0A1N6DKB6-F1
#
_entry.id   AF-A0A1N6DKB6-F1
#
_cell.length_a   1.000
_cell.length_b   1.000
_cell.length_c   1.000
_cell.angle_alpha   90.00
_cell.angle_beta   90.00
_cell.angle_gamma   90.00
#
_symmetry.space_group_name_H-M   'P 1'
#
loop_
_entity.id
_entity.type
_entity.pdbx_description
1 polymer ?
#
loop_
_entity_poly.entity_id
_entity_poly.type
_entity_poly.pdbx_seq_one_letter_code
_entity_poly.pdbx_strand_id
1 'polypeptide(L)'
;MAEQGKKKVVRVESTAPAGDGGGTAVAESTAPTWTPTPEAKKQAMTFRLIAGGLWLLAIAGEVFTIFWVLRQVPVNMVLLIILIVVIGALAIGGSLLWKRANRLDPASKEDKVRFFVQNQLGAIIAVIAFLPLIILIFTNKDLDGKQKALAGIIAIVIGGGALALGIDYAPPSVEQYTEESNVIVQLTGEDIVYWTKSGSVFHVCSEVPDVNKESKDGQIYEGTVAAAHAAGKDRLVSYWQREAVNYCGYTQEQVDAVEAGSAPADEESVEAPEETPAAE
;
A
#
# COMPACT_ATOMS: atom_id res chain seq x y z
N MET A 1 27.98 -27.94 7.34
CA MET A 1 26.62 -27.51 6.95
C MET A 1 25.96 -27.03 8.22
N ALA A 2 25.77 -25.72 8.37
CA ALA A 2 25.14 -25.19 9.59
C ALA A 2 23.67 -25.54 9.55
N GLU A 3 23.21 -26.27 10.56
CA GLU A 3 21.80 -26.47 10.86
C GLU A 3 21.18 -25.08 11.01
N GLN A 4 20.43 -24.61 10.00
CA GLN A 4 19.65 -23.38 10.14
C GLN A 4 18.53 -23.70 11.13
N GLY A 5 18.79 -23.44 12.40
CA GLY A 5 17.79 -23.60 13.46
C GLY A 5 16.52 -22.86 13.08
N LYS A 6 15.37 -23.54 13.22
CA LYS A 6 14.05 -22.96 12.94
C LYS A 6 13.93 -21.61 13.61
N LYS A 7 13.56 -20.58 12.83
CA LYS A 7 13.43 -19.20 13.35
C LYS A 7 12.31 -19.12 14.37
N LYS A 8 12.45 -18.19 15.32
CA LYS A 8 11.44 -17.99 16.36
C LYS A 8 10.19 -17.34 15.74
N VAL A 9 9.05 -18.00 15.86
CA VAL A 9 7.76 -17.42 15.50
C VAL A 9 7.22 -16.58 16.67
N VAL A 10 6.77 -15.37 16.37
CA VAL A 10 6.31 -14.37 17.34
C VAL A 10 4.89 -13.95 16.97
N ARG A 11 3.93 -14.23 17.86
CA ARG A 11 2.53 -13.82 17.68
C ARG A 11 2.36 -12.33 17.87
N VAL A 12 1.79 -11.68 16.87
CA VAL A 12 1.31 -10.31 16.95
C VAL A 12 -0.13 -10.38 17.43
N GLU A 13 -0.38 -9.93 18.66
CA GLU A 13 -1.75 -9.81 19.17
C GLU A 13 -2.51 -8.79 18.31
N SER A 14 -3.54 -9.27 17.62
CA SER A 14 -4.51 -8.44 16.92
C SER A 14 -5.78 -8.41 17.75
N THR A 15 -6.30 -7.23 18.06
CA THR A 15 -7.62 -7.07 18.68
C THR A 15 -8.66 -7.43 17.63
N ALA A 16 -8.98 -8.71 17.49
CA ALA A 16 -10.07 -9.16 16.63
C ALA A 16 -11.38 -8.52 17.10
N PRO A 17 -12.30 -8.12 16.19
CA PRO A 17 -13.66 -7.83 16.60
C PRO A 17 -14.24 -9.13 17.17
N ALA A 18 -14.75 -9.08 18.40
CA ALA A 18 -15.47 -10.19 18.99
C ALA A 18 -16.67 -10.52 18.09
N GLY A 19 -16.59 -11.64 17.36
CA GLY A 19 -17.75 -12.22 16.71
C GLY A 19 -18.74 -12.65 17.79
N ASP A 20 -19.89 -11.99 17.84
CA ASP A 20 -21.01 -12.39 18.67
C ASP A 20 -21.52 -13.75 18.15
N GLY A 21 -21.32 -14.78 18.96
CA GLY A 21 -21.76 -16.13 18.65
C GLY A 21 -23.26 -16.25 18.90
N GLY A 22 -24.05 -16.36 17.83
CA GLY A 22 -25.45 -16.74 17.96
C GLY A 22 -26.22 -16.79 16.64
N GLY A 23 -26.54 -18.01 16.20
CA GLY A 23 -27.72 -18.26 15.37
C GLY A 23 -27.47 -18.93 14.02
N THR A 24 -27.82 -20.21 13.96
CA THR A 24 -27.96 -21.04 12.76
C THR A 24 -28.82 -20.36 11.69
N ALA A 25 -28.23 -20.10 10.52
CA ALA A 25 -28.92 -20.03 9.24
C ALA A 25 -27.91 -20.33 8.13
N VAL A 26 -28.26 -21.26 7.24
CA VAL A 26 -27.51 -21.54 6.01
C VAL A 26 -27.59 -20.28 5.15
N ALA A 27 -26.50 -19.52 5.09
CA ALA A 27 -26.35 -18.36 4.24
C ALA A 27 -25.10 -18.56 3.39
N GLU A 28 -25.23 -18.33 2.09
CA GLU A 28 -24.11 -18.23 1.14
C GLU A 28 -22.98 -17.44 1.80
N SER A 29 -21.82 -18.06 1.98
CA SER A 29 -20.72 -17.52 2.77
C SER A 29 -19.97 -16.44 2.01
N THR A 30 -20.62 -15.30 1.78
CA THR A 30 -19.89 -14.07 1.48
C THR A 30 -19.26 -13.63 2.79
N ALA A 31 -18.00 -14.01 2.98
CA ALA A 31 -17.20 -13.59 4.12
C ALA A 31 -17.27 -12.05 4.29
N PRO A 32 -17.26 -11.54 5.53
CA PRO A 32 -17.50 -10.13 5.78
C PRO A 32 -16.43 -9.27 5.08
N THR A 33 -16.89 -8.25 4.37
CA THR A 33 -15.99 -7.25 3.76
C THR A 33 -15.04 -6.69 4.82
N TRP A 34 -13.75 -6.66 4.49
CA TRP A 34 -12.73 -6.18 5.41
C TRP A 34 -13.01 -4.73 5.82
N THR A 35 -12.84 -4.44 7.11
CA THR A 35 -12.92 -3.07 7.63
C THR A 35 -11.73 -2.79 8.56
N PRO A 36 -11.21 -1.56 8.57
CA PRO A 36 -10.11 -1.21 9.45
C PRO A 36 -10.55 -1.23 10.91
N THR A 37 -9.69 -1.74 11.80
CA THR A 37 -9.93 -1.65 13.25
C THR A 37 -9.97 -0.19 13.71
N PRO A 38 -10.65 0.12 14.83
CA PRO A 38 -10.66 1.48 15.39
C PRO A 38 -9.24 2.06 15.60
N GLU A 39 -8.30 1.23 16.04
CA GLU A 39 -6.90 1.57 16.27
C GLU A 39 -6.19 1.91 14.95
N ALA A 40 -6.32 1.04 13.94
CA ALA A 40 -5.74 1.26 12.61
C ALA A 40 -6.29 2.53 11.97
N LYS A 41 -7.61 2.74 12.06
CA LYS A 41 -8.27 3.96 11.55
C LYS A 41 -7.77 5.22 12.25
N LYS A 42 -7.64 5.20 13.57
CA LYS A 42 -7.09 6.34 14.34
C LYS A 42 -5.63 6.63 13.95
N GLN A 43 -4.82 5.58 13.78
CA GLN A 43 -3.43 5.72 13.37
C GLN A 43 -3.32 6.26 11.93
N ALA A 44 -4.13 5.74 11.00
CA ALA A 44 -4.22 6.23 9.63
C ALA A 44 -4.57 7.73 9.61
N MET A 45 -5.58 8.15 10.37
CA MET A 45 -5.94 9.57 10.49
C MET A 45 -4.81 10.43 11.04
N THR A 46 -4.08 9.94 12.05
CA THR A 46 -2.91 10.63 12.60
C THR A 46 -1.84 10.84 11.52
N PHE A 47 -1.51 9.79 10.76
CA PHE A 47 -0.54 9.89 9.66
C PHE A 47 -1.01 10.83 8.55
N ARG A 48 -2.29 10.82 8.17
CA ARG A 48 -2.85 11.74 7.18
C ARG A 48 -2.76 13.20 7.64
N LEU A 49 -3.03 13.48 8.92
CA LEU A 49 -2.91 14.83 9.48
C LEU A 49 -1.46 15.32 9.46
N ILE A 50 -0.51 14.48 9.88
CA ILE A 50 0.91 14.83 9.84
C ILE A 50 1.38 15.01 8.39
N ALA A 51 1.00 14.11 7.48
CA ALA A 51 1.33 14.21 6.06
C ALA A 51 0.78 15.50 5.44
N GLY A 52 -0.49 15.82 5.70
CA GLY A 52 -1.12 17.07 5.28
C GLY A 52 -0.41 18.31 5.83
N GLY A 53 0.03 18.27 7.10
CA GLY A 53 0.84 19.32 7.70
C GLY A 53 2.20 19.50 7.01
N LEU A 54 2.92 18.41 6.73
CA LEU A 54 4.20 18.44 6.02
C LEU A 54 4.03 19.00 4.60
N TRP A 55 2.98 18.60 3.89
CA TRP A 55 2.66 19.11 2.56
C TRP A 55 2.27 20.58 2.57
N LEU A 56 1.50 21.03 3.56
CA LEU A 56 1.17 22.44 3.72
C LEU A 56 2.44 23.27 3.98
N LEU A 57 3.37 22.77 4.79
CA LEU A 57 4.67 23.41 5.00
C LEU A 57 5.53 23.43 3.72
N ALA A 58 5.50 22.35 2.93
CA ALA A 58 6.20 22.29 1.64
C ALA A 58 5.66 23.34 0.66
N ILE A 59 4.34 23.43 0.52
CA ILE A 59 3.67 24.42 -0.35
C ILE A 59 3.91 25.84 0.17
N ALA A 60 3.85 26.08 1.48
CA ALA A 60 4.18 27.39 2.05
C ALA A 60 5.64 27.78 1.79
N GLY A 61 6.57 26.82 1.89
CA GLY A 61 7.97 26.99 1.53
C GLY A 61 8.16 27.31 0.05
N GLU A 62 7.43 26.63 -0.83
CA GLU A 62 7.41 26.91 -2.28
C GLU A 62 6.93 28.33 -2.56
N VAL A 63 5.77 28.72 -2.02
CA VAL A 63 5.20 30.07 -2.14
C VAL A 63 6.18 31.12 -1.64
N PHE A 64 6.81 30.91 -0.48
CA PHE A 64 7.85 31.81 0.03
C PHE A 64 9.06 31.90 -0.91
N THR A 65 9.52 30.77 -1.43
CA THR A 65 10.64 30.72 -2.38
C THR A 65 10.31 31.52 -3.65
N ILE A 66 9.12 31.33 -4.20
CA ILE A 66 8.66 31.99 -5.43
C ILE A 66 8.46 33.50 -5.23
N PHE A 67 7.71 33.90 -4.20
CA PHE A 67 7.27 35.28 -4.04
C PHE A 67 8.26 36.16 -3.30
N TRP A 68 9.26 35.57 -2.62
CA TRP A 68 10.26 36.32 -1.88
C TRP A 68 11.69 36.04 -2.35
N VAL A 69 12.16 34.78 -2.33
CA VAL A 69 13.57 34.46 -2.66
C VAL A 69 13.90 34.75 -4.12
N LEU A 70 13.06 34.29 -5.06
CA LEU A 70 13.26 34.51 -6.49
C LEU A 70 13.09 35.97 -6.92
N ARG A 71 12.65 36.86 -6.03
CA ARG A 71 12.54 38.31 -6.30
C ARG A 71 13.70 39.14 -5.76
N GLN A 72 14.65 38.52 -5.07
CA GLN A 72 15.83 39.22 -4.57
C GLN A 72 16.78 39.56 -5.72
N VAL A 73 17.43 40.72 -5.64
CA VAL A 73 18.45 41.15 -6.61
C VAL A 73 19.73 41.50 -5.84
N PRO A 74 20.79 40.67 -5.90
CA PRO A 74 20.84 39.35 -6.56
C PRO A 74 20.08 38.26 -5.79
N VAL A 75 19.67 37.19 -6.48
CA VAL A 75 19.01 36.04 -5.86
C VAL A 75 19.97 35.29 -4.94
N ASN A 76 19.54 35.03 -3.71
CA ASN A 76 20.31 34.21 -2.76
C ASN A 76 20.26 32.72 -3.14
N MET A 77 21.27 32.28 -3.90
CA MET A 77 21.37 30.91 -4.40
C MET A 77 21.47 29.85 -3.31
N VAL A 78 22.16 30.14 -2.20
CA VAL A 78 22.31 29.20 -1.09
C VAL A 78 20.94 28.94 -0.46
N LEU A 79 20.19 30.01 -0.18
CA LEU A 79 18.85 29.89 0.38
C LEU A 79 17.89 29.17 -0.57
N LEU A 80 17.94 29.49 -1.87
CA LEU A 80 17.13 28.83 -2.90
C LEU A 80 17.36 27.31 -2.90
N ILE A 81 18.62 26.86 -2.92
CA ILE A 81 18.96 25.43 -2.92
C ILE A 81 18.51 24.76 -1.62
N ILE A 82 18.74 25.38 -0.46
CA ILE A 82 18.29 24.84 0.83
C ILE A 82 16.77 24.66 0.84
N LEU A 83 16.01 25.65 0.36
CA LEU A 83 14.56 25.56 0.31
C LEU A 83 14.07 24.46 -0.64
N ILE A 84 14.67 24.31 -1.82
CA ILE A 84 14.35 23.19 -2.74
C ILE A 84 14.54 21.85 -2.04
N VAL A 85 15.63 21.66 -1.29
CA VAL A 85 15.91 20.43 -0.55
C VAL A 85 14.90 20.21 0.58
N VAL A 86 14.60 21.24 1.36
CA VAL A 86 13.63 21.17 2.48
C VAL A 86 12.22 20.86 1.96
N ILE A 87 11.76 21.54 0.91
CA ILE A 87 10.46 21.28 0.26
C ILE A 87 10.40 19.83 -0.21
N GLY A 88 11.48 19.32 -0.82
CA GLY A 88 11.57 17.92 -1.26
C GLY A 88 11.46 16.93 -0.12
N ALA A 89 12.20 17.15 0.97
CA ALA A 89 12.17 16.30 2.14
C ALA A 89 10.77 16.28 2.80
N LEU A 90 10.10 17.43 2.90
CA LEU A 90 8.74 17.54 3.42
C LEU A 90 7.72 16.84 2.51
N ALA A 91 7.81 17.04 1.20
CA ALA A 91 6.93 16.39 0.21
C ALA A 91 7.07 14.87 0.25
N ILE A 92 8.30 14.36 0.25
CA ILE A 92 8.60 12.92 0.35
C ILE A 92 8.12 12.36 1.70
N GLY A 93 8.45 13.03 2.81
CA GLY A 93 8.02 12.60 4.15
C GLY A 93 6.51 12.50 4.29
N GLY A 94 5.78 13.50 3.77
CA GLY A 94 4.31 13.46 3.73
C GLY A 94 3.79 12.30 2.89
N SER A 95 4.36 12.06 1.71
CA SER A 95 3.98 10.94 0.84
C SER A 95 4.22 9.56 1.47
N LEU A 96 5.34 9.37 2.18
CA LEU A 96 5.62 8.12 2.88
C LEU A 96 4.62 7.87 4.03
N LEU A 97 4.28 8.90 4.80
CA LEU A 97 3.26 8.80 5.86
C LEU A 97 1.86 8.56 5.29
N TRP A 98 1.50 9.24 4.21
CA TRP A 98 0.24 9.05 3.53
C TRP A 98 0.09 7.63 2.99
N LYS A 99 1.14 7.11 2.36
CA LYS A 99 1.22 5.70 1.94
C LYS A 99 0.99 4.75 3.10
N ARG A 100 1.65 4.98 4.24
CA ARG A 100 1.44 4.16 5.44
C ARG A 100 0.01 4.23 5.96
N ALA A 101 -0.62 5.41 5.92
CA ALA A 101 -2.04 5.55 6.26
C ALA A 101 -2.94 4.73 5.33
N ASN A 102 -2.63 4.66 4.03
CA ASN A 102 -3.41 3.89 3.07
C ASN A 102 -3.36 2.39 3.30
N ARG A 103 -2.28 1.83 3.88
CA ARG A 103 -2.25 0.40 4.28
C ARG A 103 -3.09 0.12 5.53
N LEU A 104 -3.30 1.12 6.37
CA LEU A 104 -4.10 1.00 7.60
C LEU A 104 -5.60 1.22 7.37
N ASP A 105 -5.93 2.05 6.38
CA ASP A 105 -7.32 2.39 6.01
C ASP A 105 -7.39 2.61 4.48
N PRO A 106 -7.29 1.55 3.67
CA PRO A 106 -7.36 1.62 2.22
C PRO A 106 -8.75 2.06 1.74
N ALA A 107 -8.78 2.65 0.55
CA ALA A 107 -10.03 2.91 -0.14
C ALA A 107 -10.54 1.65 -0.86
N SER A 108 -11.85 1.53 -1.02
CA SER A 108 -12.46 0.54 -1.92
C SER A 108 -12.21 0.93 -3.37
N LYS A 109 -11.97 -0.06 -4.24
CA LYS A 109 -11.87 0.14 -5.70
C LYS A 109 -13.19 0.56 -6.33
N GLU A 110 -14.32 0.29 -5.67
CA GLU A 110 -15.65 0.71 -6.14
C GLU A 110 -15.79 2.24 -6.10
N ASP A 111 -15.25 2.89 -5.06
CA ASP A 111 -15.13 4.35 -5.00
C ASP A 111 -13.90 4.83 -5.78
N LYS A 112 -14.02 4.83 -7.12
CA LYS A 112 -12.93 5.15 -8.05
C LYS A 112 -12.26 6.50 -7.76
N VAL A 113 -13.04 7.50 -7.36
CA VAL A 113 -12.51 8.86 -7.11
C VAL A 113 -11.68 8.86 -5.84
N ARG A 114 -12.22 8.34 -4.74
CA ARG A 114 -11.48 8.24 -3.49
C ARG A 114 -10.27 7.33 -3.64
N PHE A 115 -10.41 6.20 -4.33
CA PHE A 115 -9.32 5.27 -4.60
C PHE A 115 -8.18 5.94 -5.38
N PHE A 116 -8.50 6.68 -6.44
CA PHE A 116 -7.49 7.41 -7.20
C PHE A 116 -6.82 8.50 -6.37
N VAL A 117 -7.59 9.40 -5.77
CA VAL A 117 -7.07 10.53 -5.01
C VAL A 117 -6.24 10.02 -3.84
N GLN A 118 -6.77 9.11 -3.04
CA GLN A 118 -6.08 8.58 -1.86
C GLN A 118 -4.74 7.92 -2.23
N ASN A 119 -4.66 7.20 -3.33
CA ASN A 119 -3.44 6.49 -3.70
C ASN A 119 -2.42 7.34 -4.50
N GLN A 120 -2.87 8.40 -5.18
CA GLN A 120 -2.00 9.26 -5.99
C GLN A 120 -1.76 10.65 -5.37
N LEU A 121 -2.33 10.95 -4.20
CA LEU A 121 -2.23 12.28 -3.59
C LEU A 121 -0.79 12.73 -3.39
N GLY A 122 0.11 11.84 -2.95
CA GLY A 122 1.53 12.18 -2.77
C GLY A 122 2.21 12.65 -4.06
N ALA A 123 1.90 11.97 -5.18
CA ALA A 123 2.38 12.37 -6.51
C ALA A 123 1.81 13.72 -6.94
N ILE A 124 0.50 13.93 -6.75
CA ILE A 124 -0.19 15.19 -7.09
C ILE A 124 0.43 16.36 -6.33
N ILE A 125 0.63 16.21 -5.03
CA ILE A 125 1.22 17.25 -4.19
C ILE A 125 2.68 17.53 -4.60
N ALA A 126 3.45 16.50 -4.96
CA ALA A 126 4.82 16.70 -5.46
C ALA A 126 4.85 17.54 -6.75
N VAL A 127 3.90 17.32 -7.68
CA VAL A 127 3.78 18.17 -8.88
C VAL A 127 3.44 19.61 -8.49
N ILE A 128 2.47 19.80 -7.59
CA ILE A 128 2.07 21.13 -7.12
C ILE A 128 3.25 21.88 -6.50
N ALA A 129 4.04 21.21 -5.66
CA ALA A 129 5.13 21.83 -4.90
C ALA A 129 6.40 22.15 -5.72
N PHE A 130 6.58 21.52 -6.89
CA PHE A 130 7.82 21.66 -7.66
C PHE A 130 7.62 22.23 -9.06
N LEU A 131 6.52 21.92 -9.75
CA LEU A 131 6.36 22.33 -11.14
C LEU A 131 6.35 23.86 -11.30
N PRO A 132 5.60 24.65 -10.51
CA PRO A 132 5.63 26.11 -10.61
C PRO A 132 7.02 26.68 -10.27
N LEU A 133 7.65 26.19 -9.19
CA LEU A 133 8.99 26.62 -8.81
C LEU A 133 10.03 26.35 -9.90
N ILE A 134 10.03 25.16 -10.51
CA ILE A 134 10.95 24.79 -11.60
C ILE A 134 10.77 25.74 -12.80
N ILE A 135 9.52 25.97 -13.22
CA ILE A 135 9.21 26.90 -14.33
C ILE A 135 9.74 28.30 -14.01
N LEU A 136 9.51 28.78 -12.78
CA LEU A 136 9.93 30.11 -12.37
C LEU A 136 11.44 30.25 -12.22
N ILE A 137 12.18 29.21 -11.85
CA ILE A 137 13.65 29.21 -11.87
C ILE A 137 14.15 29.47 -13.30
N PHE A 138 13.67 28.73 -14.29
CA PHE A 138 14.16 28.86 -15.67
C PHE A 138 13.75 30.17 -16.35
N THR A 139 12.61 30.73 -15.97
CA THR A 139 12.08 32.00 -16.51
C THR A 139 12.53 33.24 -15.73
N ASN A 140 13.20 33.08 -14.58
CA ASN A 140 13.67 34.21 -13.77
C ASN A 140 14.72 35.05 -14.52
N LYS A 141 14.53 36.36 -14.64
CA LYS A 141 15.48 37.24 -15.34
C LYS A 141 16.71 37.64 -14.50
N ASP A 142 16.62 37.50 -13.19
CA ASP A 142 17.65 37.91 -12.22
C ASP A 142 18.62 36.77 -11.89
N LEU A 143 18.41 35.59 -12.49
CA LEU A 143 19.34 34.46 -12.50
C LEU A 143 20.08 34.37 -13.83
N ASP A 144 21.40 34.16 -13.79
CA ASP A 144 22.17 33.86 -14.99
C ASP A 144 21.96 32.41 -15.48
N GLY A 145 22.46 32.09 -16.68
CA GLY A 145 22.29 30.75 -17.26
C GLY A 145 22.88 29.61 -16.43
N LYS A 146 23.99 29.84 -15.70
CA LYS A 146 24.62 28.82 -14.84
C LYS A 146 23.81 28.61 -13.57
N GLN A 147 23.31 29.69 -12.96
CA GLN A 147 22.46 29.62 -11.77
C GLN A 147 21.15 28.91 -12.07
N LYS A 148 20.51 29.22 -13.20
CA LYS A 148 19.30 28.51 -13.68
C LYS A 148 19.56 27.03 -13.88
N ALA A 149 20.66 26.68 -14.56
CA ALA A 149 21.03 25.30 -14.79
C ALA A 149 21.23 24.56 -13.46
N LEU A 150 21.97 25.16 -12.52
CA LEU A 150 22.24 24.55 -11.22
C LEU A 150 20.96 24.33 -10.39
N ALA A 151 20.21 25.39 -10.12
CA ALA A 151 19.00 25.30 -9.29
C ALA A 151 17.91 24.47 -9.98
N GLY A 152 17.75 24.61 -11.29
CA GLY A 152 16.76 23.89 -12.07
C GLY A 152 17.03 22.38 -12.09
N ILE A 153 18.29 21.94 -12.28
CA ILE A 153 18.63 20.51 -12.23
C ILE A 153 18.36 19.93 -10.83
N ILE A 154 18.76 20.63 -9.77
CA ILE A 154 18.51 20.19 -8.39
C ILE A 154 17.00 20.06 -8.16
N ALA A 155 16.21 21.07 -8.55
CA ALA A 155 14.76 21.04 -8.41
C ALA A 155 14.09 19.93 -9.23
N ILE A 156 14.55 19.66 -10.45
CA ILE A 156 14.04 18.55 -11.28
C ILE A 156 14.37 17.19 -10.66
N VAL A 157 15.60 16.97 -10.20
CA VAL A 157 16.00 15.70 -9.58
C VAL A 157 15.20 15.45 -8.31
N ILE A 158 15.09 16.45 -7.44
CA ILE A 158 14.36 16.33 -6.17
C ILE A 158 12.85 16.22 -6.43
N GLY A 159 12.28 17.08 -7.26
CA GLY A 159 10.87 17.05 -7.60
C GLY A 159 10.46 15.77 -8.33
N GLY A 160 11.28 15.30 -9.27
CA GLY A 160 11.08 14.02 -9.96
C GLY A 160 11.18 12.83 -9.01
N GLY A 161 12.14 12.84 -8.09
CA GLY A 161 12.26 11.84 -7.02
C GLY A 161 11.05 11.85 -6.07
N ALA A 162 10.58 13.04 -5.67
CA ALA A 162 9.39 13.20 -4.84
C ALA A 162 8.12 12.69 -5.55
N LEU A 163 7.98 12.98 -6.85
CA LEU A 163 6.90 12.46 -7.68
C LEU A 163 6.94 10.93 -7.75
N ALA A 164 8.09 10.36 -8.12
CA ALA A 164 8.25 8.90 -8.24
C ALA A 164 7.98 8.17 -6.92
N LEU A 165 8.45 8.70 -5.79
CA LEU A 165 8.18 8.14 -4.47
C LEU A 165 6.72 8.35 -4.01
N GLY A 166 6.08 9.42 -4.49
CA GLY A 166 4.70 9.77 -4.21
C GLY A 166 3.67 8.88 -4.92
N ILE A 167 4.03 8.26 -6.05
CA ILE A 167 3.16 7.33 -6.78
C ILE A 167 3.01 6.03 -6.00
N ASP A 168 1.78 5.60 -5.73
CA ASP A 168 1.53 4.24 -5.26
C ASP A 168 1.32 3.29 -6.45
N TYR A 169 2.31 2.44 -6.71
CA TYR A 169 2.32 1.51 -7.84
C TYR A 169 1.53 0.22 -7.56
N ALA A 170 1.32 -0.11 -6.30
CA ALA A 170 0.53 -1.25 -5.84
C ALA A 170 -0.45 -0.75 -4.77
N PRO A 171 -1.46 0.06 -5.17
CA PRO A 171 -2.37 0.69 -4.23
C PRO A 171 -3.19 -0.35 -3.46
N PRO A 172 -3.18 -0.34 -2.12
CA PRO A 172 -3.97 -1.28 -1.32
C PRO A 172 -5.46 -0.97 -1.46
N SER A 173 -6.30 -2.00 -1.40
CA SER A 173 -7.75 -1.85 -1.45
C SER A 173 -8.47 -2.75 -0.46
N VAL A 174 -9.70 -2.37 -0.10
CA VAL A 174 -10.57 -3.18 0.77
C VAL A 174 -10.83 -4.56 0.14
N GLU A 175 -11.03 -4.61 -1.17
CA GLU A 175 -11.28 -5.84 -1.91
C GLU A 175 -10.06 -6.77 -1.85
N GLN A 176 -8.85 -6.24 -2.02
CA GLN A 176 -7.63 -7.02 -1.88
C GLN A 176 -7.53 -7.64 -0.48
N TYR A 177 -7.79 -6.86 0.57
CA TYR A 177 -7.65 -7.35 1.95
C TYR A 177 -8.74 -8.37 2.28
N THR A 178 -9.93 -8.18 1.74
CA THR A 178 -11.05 -9.13 1.85
C THR A 178 -10.70 -10.45 1.15
N GLU A 179 -10.24 -10.39 -0.09
CA GLU A 179 -9.85 -11.56 -0.89
C GLU A 179 -8.72 -12.35 -0.20
N GLU A 180 -7.65 -11.68 0.22
CA GLU A 180 -6.51 -12.33 0.88
C GLU A 180 -6.93 -12.97 2.22
N SER A 181 -7.79 -12.31 3.00
CA SER A 181 -8.31 -12.90 4.25
C SER A 181 -9.16 -14.13 3.96
N ASN A 182 -10.00 -14.08 2.92
CA ASN A 182 -10.86 -15.18 2.52
C ASN A 182 -10.05 -16.39 2.05
N VAL A 183 -9.02 -16.17 1.21
CA VAL A 183 -8.11 -17.22 0.77
C VAL A 183 -7.48 -17.93 1.96
N ILE A 184 -6.96 -17.18 2.94
CA ILE A 184 -6.28 -17.74 4.11
C ILE A 184 -7.26 -18.46 5.04
N VAL A 185 -8.43 -17.90 5.30
CA VAL A 185 -9.45 -18.55 6.14
C VAL A 185 -9.98 -19.83 5.50
N GLN A 186 -10.25 -19.83 4.19
CA GLN A 186 -10.74 -21.02 3.49
C GLN A 186 -9.68 -22.13 3.43
N LEU A 187 -8.41 -21.77 3.26
CA LEU A 187 -7.32 -22.74 3.19
C LEU A 187 -6.94 -23.30 4.56
N THR A 188 -6.83 -22.43 5.57
CA THR A 188 -6.21 -22.78 6.86
C THR A 188 -7.22 -22.96 8.00
N GLY A 189 -8.46 -22.48 7.83
CA GLY A 189 -9.50 -22.44 8.86
C GLY A 189 -9.42 -21.22 9.80
N GLU A 190 -8.32 -20.45 9.74
CA GLU A 190 -8.10 -19.27 10.58
C GLU A 190 -7.51 -18.13 9.73
N ASP A 191 -7.65 -16.87 10.16
CA ASP A 191 -6.97 -15.73 9.51
C ASP A 191 -5.57 -15.59 10.10
N ILE A 192 -4.65 -16.50 9.73
CA ILE A 192 -3.25 -16.48 10.21
C ILE A 192 -2.29 -16.56 9.03
N VAL A 193 -1.40 -15.57 8.95
CA VAL A 193 -0.31 -15.48 7.98
C VAL A 193 1.01 -15.20 8.68
N TYR A 194 2.10 -15.39 7.94
CA TYR A 194 3.46 -15.29 8.44
C TYR A 194 4.27 -14.30 7.63
N TRP A 195 5.02 -13.43 8.30
CA TRP A 195 5.84 -12.43 7.63
C TRP A 195 7.11 -12.10 8.41
N THR A 196 7.97 -11.29 7.80
CA THR A 196 9.17 -10.77 8.44
C THR A 196 9.15 -9.24 8.44
N LYS A 197 9.94 -8.60 9.30
CA LYS A 197 10.08 -7.13 9.27
C LYS A 197 10.65 -6.63 7.94
N SER A 198 11.60 -7.36 7.37
CA SER A 198 12.32 -6.98 6.15
C SER A 198 11.63 -7.37 4.85
N GLY A 199 10.72 -8.34 4.86
CA GLY A 199 9.95 -8.76 3.70
C GLY A 199 8.90 -7.73 3.28
N SER A 200 8.46 -7.77 2.02
CA SER A 200 7.37 -6.94 1.51
C SER A 200 6.06 -7.71 1.34
N VAL A 201 6.06 -9.03 1.54
CA VAL A 201 4.90 -9.91 1.41
C VAL A 201 4.70 -10.72 2.70
N PHE A 202 3.55 -11.40 2.80
CA PHE A 202 3.29 -12.41 3.80
C PHE A 202 2.98 -13.76 3.15
N HIS A 203 3.11 -14.83 3.93
CA HIS A 203 3.12 -16.22 3.50
C HIS A 203 2.07 -17.04 4.26
N VAL A 204 1.67 -18.15 3.66
CA VAL A 204 0.64 -19.06 4.19
C VAL A 204 1.10 -19.78 5.45
N CYS A 205 2.37 -20.18 5.53
CA CYS A 205 2.92 -20.90 6.68
C CYS A 205 4.35 -20.46 7.02
N SER A 206 4.81 -20.84 8.22
CA SER A 206 6.14 -20.48 8.72
C SER A 206 7.28 -21.31 8.12
N GLU A 207 6.94 -22.46 7.54
CA GLU A 207 7.84 -23.47 6.97
C GLU A 207 8.40 -23.05 5.60
N VAL A 208 7.82 -22.02 4.99
CA VAL A 208 8.25 -21.51 3.68
C VAL A 208 9.73 -21.08 3.74
N PRO A 209 10.60 -21.57 2.85
CA PRO A 209 12.01 -21.18 2.85
C PRO A 209 12.23 -19.68 2.66
N ASP A 210 11.36 -19.01 1.91
CA ASP A 210 11.49 -17.59 1.59
C ASP A 210 11.22 -16.70 2.80
N VAL A 211 10.15 -16.92 3.59
CA VAL A 211 9.93 -16.20 4.87
C VAL A 211 11.11 -16.40 5.83
N ASN A 212 11.71 -17.60 5.81
CA ASN A 212 12.91 -17.87 6.59
C ASN A 212 14.11 -17.10 6.05
N LYS A 213 14.39 -17.05 4.75
CA LYS A 213 15.52 -16.29 4.20
C LYS A 213 15.36 -14.78 4.41
N GLU A 214 14.14 -14.26 4.31
CA GLU A 214 13.84 -12.85 4.45
C GLU A 214 14.06 -12.32 5.87
N SER A 215 13.95 -13.17 6.88
CA SER A 215 14.03 -12.77 8.29
C SER A 215 15.46 -12.38 8.68
N LYS A 216 15.80 -11.09 8.58
CA LYS A 216 17.12 -10.57 8.94
C LYS A 216 17.34 -10.48 10.45
N ASP A 217 16.27 -10.43 11.24
CA ASP A 217 16.27 -10.34 12.70
C ASP A 217 16.08 -11.70 13.41
N GLY A 218 16.05 -12.79 12.64
CA GLY A 218 15.88 -14.15 13.16
C GLY A 218 14.48 -14.45 13.68
N GLN A 219 13.51 -13.56 13.44
CA GLN A 219 12.11 -13.71 13.85
C GLN A 219 11.18 -13.80 12.64
N ILE A 220 10.17 -14.65 12.78
CA ILE A 220 8.99 -14.67 11.91
C ILE A 220 7.83 -14.16 12.75
N TYR A 221 7.03 -13.28 12.21
CA TYR A 221 5.83 -12.75 12.85
C TYR A 221 4.63 -13.52 12.33
N GLU A 222 3.70 -13.87 13.21
CA GLU A 222 2.42 -14.48 12.86
C GLU A 222 1.27 -13.61 13.35
N GLY A 223 0.17 -13.57 12.59
CA GLY A 223 -1.03 -12.80 12.90
C GLY A 223 -1.97 -12.73 11.70
N THR A 224 -3.00 -11.88 11.77
CA THR A 224 -4.00 -11.77 10.70
C THR A 224 -3.46 -11.13 9.43
N VAL A 225 -4.13 -11.34 8.29
CA VAL A 225 -3.85 -10.61 7.04
C VAL A 225 -3.88 -9.10 7.28
N ALA A 226 -4.86 -8.61 8.05
CA ALA A 226 -4.94 -7.21 8.45
C ALA A 226 -3.70 -6.74 9.24
N ALA A 227 -3.16 -7.57 10.14
CA ALA A 227 -1.96 -7.25 10.90
C ALA A 227 -0.71 -7.24 10.02
N ALA A 228 -0.60 -8.13 9.04
CA ALA A 228 0.49 -8.13 8.07
C ALA A 228 0.51 -6.83 7.24
N HIS A 229 -0.66 -6.40 6.76
CA HIS A 229 -0.80 -5.11 6.06
C HIS A 229 -0.46 -3.91 6.94
N ALA A 230 -0.93 -3.91 8.20
CA ALA A 230 -0.56 -2.89 9.17
C ALA A 230 0.95 -2.86 9.48
N ALA A 231 1.62 -4.01 9.38
CA ALA A 231 3.08 -4.14 9.45
C ALA A 231 3.81 -3.73 8.15
N GLY A 232 3.08 -3.25 7.15
CA GLY A 232 3.62 -2.76 5.88
C GLY A 232 3.99 -3.87 4.89
N LYS A 233 3.32 -5.02 4.96
CA LYS A 233 3.36 -6.00 3.87
C LYS A 233 2.35 -5.56 2.81
N ASP A 234 2.69 -5.72 1.54
CA ASP A 234 1.89 -5.22 0.43
C ASP A 234 0.78 -6.19 0.01
N ARG A 235 1.03 -7.49 0.13
CA ARG A 235 0.11 -8.56 -0.32
C ARG A 235 0.51 -9.94 0.20
N LEU A 236 -0.39 -10.90 0.01
CA LEU A 236 -0.08 -12.32 -0.01
C LEU A 236 0.92 -12.59 -1.14
N VAL A 237 1.91 -13.45 -0.89
CA VAL A 237 2.88 -13.86 -1.91
C VAL A 237 2.14 -14.36 -3.17
N SER A 238 2.53 -13.86 -4.34
CA SER A 238 1.76 -14.06 -5.57
C SER A 238 1.76 -15.48 -6.12
N TYR A 239 2.49 -16.38 -5.47
CA TYR A 239 2.58 -17.80 -5.79
C TYR A 239 2.23 -18.66 -4.57
N TRP A 240 1.30 -18.16 -3.74
CA TRP A 240 0.87 -18.81 -2.49
C TRP A 240 0.40 -20.24 -2.72
N GLN A 241 -0.21 -20.55 -3.88
CA GLN A 241 -0.65 -21.89 -4.25
C GLN A 241 0.52 -22.88 -4.21
N ARG A 242 1.63 -22.50 -4.83
CA ARG A 242 2.85 -23.30 -4.89
C ARG A 242 3.48 -23.46 -3.51
N GLU A 243 3.42 -22.44 -2.66
CA GLU A 243 3.94 -22.55 -1.29
C GLU A 243 3.06 -23.43 -0.42
N ALA A 244 1.73 -23.30 -0.54
CA ALA A 244 0.75 -24.09 0.18
C ALA A 244 0.96 -25.59 -0.04
N VAL A 245 1.13 -26.02 -1.30
CA VAL A 245 1.35 -27.43 -1.64
C VAL A 245 2.74 -27.92 -1.24
N ASN A 246 3.79 -27.17 -1.59
CA ASN A 246 5.16 -27.68 -1.45
C ASN A 246 5.71 -27.60 -0.02
N TYR A 247 5.21 -26.68 0.80
CA TYR A 247 5.80 -26.38 2.11
C TYR A 247 4.80 -26.41 3.26
N CYS A 248 3.52 -26.12 3.01
CA CYS A 248 2.52 -25.97 4.07
C CYS A 248 1.63 -27.21 4.26
N GLY A 249 1.78 -28.25 3.43
CA GLY A 249 1.09 -29.53 3.60
C GLY A 249 -0.34 -29.57 3.06
N TYR A 250 -0.73 -28.61 2.22
CA TYR A 250 -2.02 -28.63 1.52
C TYR A 250 -1.95 -29.49 0.26
N THR A 251 -3.06 -30.13 -0.09
CA THR A 251 -3.18 -30.84 -1.38
C THR A 251 -3.48 -29.84 -2.50
N GLN A 252 -3.18 -30.24 -3.73
CA GLN A 252 -3.54 -29.44 -4.92
C GLN A 252 -5.06 -29.24 -4.97
N GLU A 253 -5.85 -30.28 -4.66
CA GLU A 253 -7.32 -30.21 -4.63
C GLU A 253 -7.84 -29.16 -3.64
N GLN A 254 -7.22 -29.03 -2.47
CA GLN A 254 -7.61 -28.01 -1.48
C GLN A 254 -7.31 -26.60 -1.99
N VAL A 255 -6.14 -26.41 -2.62
CA VAL A 255 -5.74 -25.12 -3.18
C VAL A 255 -6.64 -24.72 -4.36
N ASP A 256 -6.91 -25.67 -5.27
CA ASP A 256 -7.79 -25.46 -6.42
C ASP A 256 -9.23 -25.13 -5.98
N ALA A 257 -9.72 -25.75 -4.90
CA ALA A 257 -11.04 -25.45 -4.35
C ALA A 257 -11.14 -24.01 -3.81
N VAL A 258 -10.10 -23.53 -3.12
CA VAL A 258 -10.04 -22.14 -2.65
C VAL A 258 -9.95 -21.17 -3.83
N GLU A 259 -9.15 -21.49 -4.84
CA GLU A 259 -9.03 -20.66 -6.05
C GLU A 259 -10.36 -20.58 -6.81
N ALA A 260 -11.05 -21.70 -7.00
CA ALA A 260 -12.36 -21.74 -7.64
C ALA A 260 -13.43 -20.97 -6.84
N GLY A 261 -13.36 -21.01 -5.50
CA GLY A 261 -14.25 -20.24 -4.61
C GLY A 261 -13.86 -18.76 -4.46
N SER A 262 -12.66 -18.37 -4.88
CA SER A 262 -12.16 -16.98 -4.87
C SER A 262 -12.31 -16.30 -6.24
N ALA A 263 -12.56 -17.07 -7.30
CA ALA A 263 -12.90 -16.53 -8.61
C ALA A 263 -14.26 -15.81 -8.53
N PRO A 264 -14.42 -14.62 -9.15
CA PRO A 264 -15.74 -14.03 -9.30
C PRO A 264 -16.62 -15.05 -10.02
N ALA A 265 -17.85 -15.24 -9.52
CA ALA A 265 -18.85 -16.07 -10.16
C ALA A 265 -19.25 -15.43 -11.50
N ASP A 266 -18.43 -15.64 -12.53
CA ASP A 266 -18.78 -15.33 -13.90
C ASP A 266 -19.71 -16.45 -14.40
N GLU A 267 -20.99 -16.09 -14.49
CA GLU A 267 -21.98 -16.59 -15.45
C GLU A 267 -22.01 -18.11 -15.68
N GLU A 268 -22.53 -18.89 -14.71
CA GLU A 268 -23.29 -20.09 -15.11
C GLU A 268 -24.64 -19.63 -15.67
N SER A 269 -24.67 -19.32 -16.97
CA SER A 269 -25.88 -19.39 -17.75
C SER A 269 -26.38 -20.83 -17.71
N VAL A 270 -27.35 -21.09 -16.83
CA VAL A 270 -28.18 -22.29 -16.87
C VAL A 270 -28.95 -22.26 -18.18
N GLU A 271 -28.35 -22.84 -19.22
CA GLU A 271 -29.04 -23.15 -20.47
C GLU A 271 -30.00 -24.30 -20.15
N ALA A 272 -31.26 -23.96 -19.87
CA ALA A 272 -32.34 -24.92 -19.75
C ALA A 272 -32.50 -25.64 -21.11
N PRO A 273 -32.59 -26.98 -21.17
CA PRO A 273 -32.80 -27.67 -22.43
C PRO A 273 -34.19 -27.31 -22.97
N GLU A 274 -34.19 -26.75 -24.17
CA GLU A 274 -35.38 -26.41 -24.95
C GLU A 274 -36.20 -27.68 -25.23
N GLU A 275 -37.43 -27.75 -24.72
CA GLU A 275 -38.38 -28.80 -25.06
C GLU A 275 -38.75 -28.70 -26.55
N THR A 276 -38.34 -29.69 -27.32
CA THR A 276 -38.81 -29.94 -28.69
C THR A 276 -40.33 -30.14 -28.68
N PRO A 277 -41.15 -29.31 -29.36
CA PRO A 277 -42.55 -29.67 -29.58
C PRO A 277 -42.62 -30.73 -30.68
N ALA A 278 -43.26 -31.84 -30.36
CA ALA A 278 -43.60 -32.91 -31.28
C ALA A 278 -44.49 -32.38 -32.42
N ALA A 279 -44.20 -32.86 -33.63
CA ALA A 279 -45.00 -32.63 -34.81
C ALA A 279 -46.34 -33.38 -34.76
N GLU A 280 -47.41 -32.70 -35.16
CA GLU A 280 -48.54 -33.25 -35.92
C GLU A 280 -48.81 -32.35 -37.15
#